data_AF-A0A968MYB6-F1
#
_entry.id   AF-A0A968MYB6-F1
#
_cell.length_a   1.000
_cell.length_b   1.000
_cell.length_c   1.000
_cell.angle_alpha   90.00
_cell.angle_beta   90.00
_cell.angle_gamma   90.00
#
_symmetry.space_group_name_H-M   'P 1'
#
loop_
_entity.id
_entity.type
_entity.pdbx_description
1 polymer ?
#
loop_
_entity_poly.entity_id
_entity_poly.type
_entity_poly.pdbx_seq_one_letter_code
_entity_poly.pdbx_strand_id
1 'polypeptide(L)'
;MDQIRKIRFLYPPFMVFISLMIGLYFDYHHSINGLIIQFKLTDSTSELILALLTGGILMLVLGFIIEMITTVILKLFFRLFKRPHYAAASNLTPNTYDKIKEKIFYNQEEIILPQQYLYSAVTFDSAVVPEKIHDWIVRRWNSFNVSSNSIFAFVISIIPMLILDIKFSVGWILVDIIIVFFLVINASNAWKETKRMLEFHAHCNQEKLNQYK
;
A
#
# COMPACT_ATOMS: atom_id res chain seq x y z
N MET A 1 15.91 5.03 8.48
CA MET A 1 14.57 4.87 7.87
C MET A 1 14.37 6.01 6.89
N ASP A 2 14.27 5.72 5.60
CA ASP A 2 14.17 6.71 4.52
C ASP A 2 13.10 7.76 4.79
N GLN A 3 13.42 9.05 4.71
CA GLN A 3 12.43 10.13 4.88
C GLN A 3 11.23 9.98 3.93
N ILE A 4 11.50 9.46 2.73
CA ILE A 4 10.49 9.15 1.72
C ILE A 4 9.48 8.10 2.21
N ARG A 5 9.90 7.16 3.08
CA ARG A 5 8.98 6.17 3.67
C ARG A 5 8.01 6.79 4.68
N LYS A 6 8.42 7.85 5.39
CA LYS A 6 7.55 8.53 6.38
C LYS A 6 6.38 9.25 5.73
N ILE A 7 6.63 9.94 4.62
CA ILE A 7 5.58 10.65 3.85
C ILE A 7 4.52 9.66 3.35
N ARG A 8 4.92 8.42 3.04
CA ARG A 8 4.00 7.41 2.51
C ARG A 8 2.93 6.94 3.48
N PHE A 9 3.19 6.99 4.80
CA PHE A 9 2.18 6.67 5.82
C PHE A 9 1.09 7.73 5.93
N LEU A 10 1.32 8.92 5.38
CA LEU A 10 0.35 10.01 5.42
C LEU A 10 -0.67 9.95 4.27
N TYR A 11 -0.34 9.33 3.13
CA TYR A 11 -1.29 9.25 2.00
C TYR A 11 -2.62 8.59 2.38
N PRO A 12 -2.67 7.41 3.05
CA PRO A 12 -3.94 6.78 3.35
C PRO A 12 -4.82 7.60 4.31
N PRO A 13 -4.30 8.15 5.43
CA PRO A 13 -5.04 9.11 6.24
C PRO A 13 -5.57 10.29 5.42
N PHE A 14 -4.74 10.90 4.55
CA PHE A 14 -5.22 11.98 3.68
C PHE A 14 -6.38 11.55 2.79
N MET A 15 -6.41 10.30 2.30
CA MET A 15 -7.55 9.79 1.53
C MET A 15 -8.82 9.67 2.37
N VAL A 16 -8.71 9.31 3.66
CA VAL A 16 -9.85 9.38 4.61
C VAL A 16 -10.39 10.81 4.68
N PHE A 17 -9.51 11.80 4.85
CA PHE A 17 -9.90 13.21 4.89
C PHE A 17 -10.53 13.68 3.57
N ILE A 18 -9.96 13.30 2.43
CA ILE A 18 -10.52 13.65 1.11
C ILE A 18 -11.94 13.08 0.97
N SER A 19 -12.14 11.80 1.28
CA SER A 19 -13.47 11.16 1.25
C SER A 19 -14.45 11.87 2.19
N LEU A 20 -14.04 12.21 3.42
CA LEU A 20 -14.87 12.96 4.37
C LEU A 20 -15.23 14.36 3.84
N MET A 21 -14.28 15.09 3.25
CA MET A 21 -14.52 16.41 2.68
C MET A 21 -15.47 16.34 1.49
N ILE A 22 -15.37 15.32 0.63
CA ILE A 22 -16.32 15.08 -0.45
C ILE A 22 -17.71 14.79 0.13
N GLY A 23 -17.78 14.00 1.21
CA GLY A 23 -19.03 13.69 1.90
C GLY A 23 -19.73 14.96 2.42
N LEU A 24 -18.98 15.79 3.14
CA LEU A 24 -19.46 17.09 3.64
C LEU A 24 -19.82 18.07 2.52
N TYR A 25 -19.13 18.02 1.38
CA TYR A 25 -19.45 18.85 0.23
C TYR A 25 -20.83 18.51 -0.35
N PHE A 26 -21.18 17.22 -0.39
CA PHE A 26 -22.49 16.77 -0.88
C PHE A 26 -23.58 16.75 0.20
N ASP A 27 -23.24 16.86 1.49
CA ASP A 27 -24.22 16.98 2.57
C ASP A 27 -24.75 18.42 2.68
N TYR A 28 -25.99 18.62 2.23
CA TYR A 28 -26.66 19.92 2.28
C TYR A 28 -26.89 20.44 3.71
N HIS A 29 -26.98 19.55 4.72
CA HIS A 29 -27.28 19.95 6.10
C HIS A 29 -26.02 20.32 6.89
N HIS A 30 -24.88 19.70 6.58
CA HIS A 30 -23.60 19.95 7.24
C HIS A 30 -22.64 20.67 6.28
N SER A 31 -23.00 21.89 5.88
CA SER A 31 -22.16 22.64 4.95
C SER A 31 -20.78 22.91 5.57
N ILE A 32 -19.72 22.70 4.78
CA ILE A 32 -18.33 23.03 5.13
C ILE A 32 -18.19 24.47 5.65
N ASN A 33 -19.05 25.37 5.17
CA ASN A 33 -19.10 26.77 5.61
C ASN A 33 -19.45 26.90 7.11
N GLY A 34 -20.32 26.03 7.64
CA GLY A 34 -20.70 26.03 9.06
C GLY A 34 -19.51 25.67 9.97
N LEU A 35 -18.72 24.68 9.58
CA LEU A 35 -17.48 24.30 10.28
C LEU A 35 -16.44 25.43 10.23
N ILE A 36 -16.22 26.04 9.06
CA ILE A 36 -15.27 27.16 8.91
C ILE A 36 -15.68 28.35 9.78
N ILE A 37 -16.97 28.65 9.88
CA ILE A 37 -17.48 29.74 10.72
C ILE A 37 -17.24 29.44 12.20
N GLN A 38 -17.48 28.21 12.67
CA GLN A 38 -17.18 27.81 14.06
C GLN A 38 -15.69 27.94 14.38
N PHE A 39 -14.81 27.54 13.46
CA PHE A 39 -13.36 27.72 13.64
C PHE A 39 -12.94 29.19 13.68
N LYS A 40 -13.55 30.05 12.86
CA LYS A 40 -13.28 31.51 12.87
C LYS A 40 -13.75 32.21 14.15
N LEU A 41 -14.75 31.67 14.82
CA LEU A 41 -15.28 32.23 16.08
C LEU A 41 -14.45 31.81 17.30
N THR A 42 -13.54 30.85 17.15
CA THR A 42 -12.71 30.35 18.25
C THR A 42 -11.41 31.16 18.28
N ASP A 43 -11.38 32.27 19.02
CA ASP A 43 -10.24 33.23 19.12
C ASP A 43 -9.00 32.68 19.89
N SER A 44 -8.96 31.40 20.21
CA SER A 44 -7.93 30.77 21.04
C SER A 44 -6.84 30.13 20.18
N THR A 45 -5.77 30.89 19.91
CA THR A 45 -4.60 30.39 19.16
C THR A 45 -3.96 29.14 19.79
N SER A 46 -4.04 29.00 21.12
CA SER A 46 -3.59 27.81 21.85
C SER A 46 -4.43 26.55 21.54
N GLU A 47 -5.75 26.69 21.40
CA GLU A 47 -6.62 25.57 21.05
C GLU A 47 -6.38 25.12 19.61
N LEU A 48 -6.13 26.07 18.70
CA LEU A 48 -5.79 25.76 17.32
C LEU A 48 -4.45 25.02 17.21
N ILE A 49 -3.41 25.45 17.94
CA ILE A 49 -2.13 24.75 17.99
C ILE A 49 -2.30 23.33 18.55
N LEU A 50 -3.07 23.19 19.64
CA LEU A 50 -3.34 21.88 20.25
C LEU A 50 -4.12 20.97 19.29
N ALA A 51 -5.12 21.50 18.59
CA ALA A 51 -5.89 20.76 17.59
C ALA A 51 -5.02 20.30 16.42
N LEU A 52 -4.10 21.15 15.93
CA LEU A 52 -3.15 20.78 14.87
C LEU A 52 -2.19 19.68 15.33
N LEU A 53 -1.63 19.79 16.54
CA LEU A 53 -0.73 18.78 17.09
C LEU A 53 -1.45 17.44 17.30
N THR A 54 -2.66 17.48 17.87
CA THR A 54 -3.48 16.29 18.12
C THR A 54 -3.90 15.65 16.81
N GLY A 55 -4.32 16.44 15.83
CA GLY A 55 -4.65 15.98 14.47
C GLY A 55 -3.45 15.34 13.77
N GLY A 56 -2.26 15.94 13.89
CA GLY A 56 -1.03 15.38 13.32
C GLY A 56 -0.64 14.02 13.92
N ILE A 57 -0.75 13.86 15.23
CA ILE A 57 -0.50 12.57 15.90
C ILE A 57 -1.54 11.54 15.48
N LEU A 58 -2.83 11.93 15.47
CA LEU A 58 -3.93 11.07 15.07
C LEU A 58 -3.75 10.58 13.62
N MET A 59 -3.29 11.44 12.72
CA MET A 59 -2.96 11.07 11.33
C MET A 59 -1.92 9.96 11.24
N LEU A 60 -0.86 10.03 12.04
CA LEU A 60 0.19 9.01 12.05
C LEU A 60 -0.34 7.67 12.59
N VAL A 61 -1.08 7.71 13.70
CA VAL A 61 -1.70 6.52 14.30
C VAL A 61 -2.67 5.88 13.33
N LEU A 62 -3.52 6.69 12.68
CA LEU A 62 -4.48 6.23 11.68
C LEU A 62 -3.77 5.59 10.49
N GLY A 63 -2.67 6.17 10.02
CA GLY A 63 -1.89 5.61 8.91
C GLY A 63 -1.36 4.21 9.21
N PHE A 64 -0.86 4.01 10.43
CA PHE A 64 -0.41 2.70 10.89
C PHE A 64 -1.55 1.68 11.01
N ILE A 65 -2.70 2.09 11.56
CA ILE A 65 -3.89 1.23 11.65
C ILE A 65 -4.37 0.81 10.27
N ILE A 66 -4.46 1.75 9.31
CA ILE A 66 -4.86 1.46 7.93
C ILE A 66 -3.90 0.45 7.30
N GLU A 67 -2.58 0.63 7.45
CA GLU A 67 -1.58 -0.30 6.92
C GLU A 67 -1.71 -1.70 7.55
N MET A 68 -1.92 -1.79 8.86
CA MET A 68 -2.10 -3.06 9.56
C MET A 68 -3.33 -3.81 9.01
N ILE A 69 -4.47 -3.13 8.94
CA ILE A 69 -5.72 -3.69 8.40
C ILE A 69 -5.52 -4.12 6.94
N THR A 70 -4.94 -3.25 6.12
CA THR A 70 -4.65 -3.52 4.70
C THR A 70 -3.80 -4.78 4.55
N THR A 71 -2.74 -4.91 5.35
CA THR A 71 -1.84 -6.07 5.30
C THR A 71 -2.57 -7.35 5.67
N VAL A 72 -3.42 -7.33 6.70
CA VAL A 72 -4.23 -8.49 7.10
C VAL A 72 -5.21 -8.87 5.99
N ILE A 73 -5.92 -7.90 5.43
CA ILE A 73 -6.91 -8.17 4.36
C ILE A 73 -6.22 -8.67 3.10
N LEU A 74 -5.09 -8.09 2.68
CA LEU A 74 -4.32 -8.58 1.54
C LEU A 74 -3.82 -10.00 1.77
N LYS A 75 -3.30 -10.33 2.96
CA LYS A 75 -2.90 -11.71 3.28
C LYS A 75 -4.08 -12.68 3.20
N LEU A 76 -5.25 -12.31 3.71
CA LEU A 76 -6.47 -13.12 3.62
C LEU A 76 -6.92 -13.27 2.17
N PHE A 77 -6.99 -12.18 1.41
CA PHE A 77 -7.35 -12.17 0.00
C PHE A 77 -6.46 -13.12 -0.80
N PHE A 78 -5.14 -12.95 -0.74
CA PHE A 78 -4.22 -13.82 -1.47
C PHE A 78 -4.27 -15.28 -1.00
N ARG A 79 -4.48 -15.53 0.30
CA ARG A 79 -4.68 -16.89 0.83
C ARG A 79 -5.93 -17.55 0.25
N LEU A 80 -7.04 -16.82 0.08
CA LEU A 80 -8.27 -17.34 -0.55
C LEU A 80 -8.02 -17.74 -2.01
N PHE A 81 -7.14 -17.04 -2.73
CA PHE A 81 -6.71 -17.39 -4.09
C PHE A 81 -5.58 -18.43 -4.13
N LYS A 82 -5.34 -19.17 -3.04
CA LYS A 82 -4.27 -20.18 -2.91
C LYS A 82 -2.88 -19.65 -3.27
N ARG A 83 -2.65 -18.34 -3.06
CA ARG A 83 -1.33 -17.71 -3.20
C ARG A 83 -0.68 -17.66 -1.81
N PRO A 84 0.59 -18.07 -1.67
CA PRO A 84 1.23 -18.22 -0.36
C PRO A 84 1.41 -16.88 0.36
N HIS A 85 1.61 -15.78 -0.37
CA HIS A 85 1.71 -14.44 0.21
C HIS A 85 1.36 -13.38 -0.85
N TYR A 86 1.07 -12.14 -0.45
CA TYR A 86 0.70 -11.06 -1.40
C TYR A 86 1.93 -10.40 -2.06
N ALA A 87 3.12 -10.64 -1.51
CA ALA A 87 4.37 -10.12 -2.04
C ALA A 87 4.62 -10.64 -3.46
N ALA A 88 5.01 -9.75 -4.38
CA ALA A 88 5.32 -10.14 -5.76
C ALA A 88 6.38 -11.26 -5.81
N ALA A 89 7.39 -11.12 -4.95
CA ALA A 89 8.46 -12.09 -4.70
C ALA A 89 8.00 -13.51 -4.34
N SER A 90 6.87 -13.65 -3.65
CA SER A 90 6.33 -14.95 -3.24
C SER A 90 5.44 -15.63 -4.29
N ASN A 91 5.13 -14.92 -5.38
CA ASN A 91 4.23 -15.36 -6.45
C ASN A 91 4.96 -15.54 -7.79
N LEU A 92 6.28 -15.69 -7.75
CA LEU A 92 7.10 -16.04 -8.90
C LEU A 92 6.67 -17.41 -9.45
N THR A 93 6.83 -17.61 -10.76
CA THR A 93 6.57 -18.94 -11.33
C THR A 93 7.52 -19.99 -10.73
N PRO A 94 7.12 -21.27 -10.59
CA PRO A 94 7.99 -22.32 -10.08
C PRO A 94 9.35 -22.37 -10.78
N ASN A 95 9.33 -22.28 -12.12
CA ASN A 95 10.55 -22.22 -12.94
C ASN A 95 11.46 -21.03 -12.58
N THR A 96 10.90 -19.88 -12.22
CA THR A 96 11.70 -18.73 -11.78
C THR A 96 12.31 -18.97 -10.40
N TYR A 97 11.55 -19.59 -9.50
CA TYR A 97 12.02 -19.90 -8.16
C TYR A 97 13.18 -20.89 -8.18
N ASP A 98 13.10 -21.95 -8.98
CA ASP A 98 14.18 -22.93 -9.11
C ASP A 98 15.49 -22.26 -9.54
N LYS A 99 15.42 -21.28 -10.45
CA LYS A 99 16.57 -20.48 -10.89
C LYS A 99 17.16 -19.62 -9.78
N ILE A 100 16.29 -19.03 -8.96
CA ILE A 100 16.73 -18.24 -7.79
C ILE A 100 17.39 -19.18 -6.77
N LYS A 101 16.81 -20.37 -6.55
CA LYS A 101 17.31 -21.39 -5.63
C LYS A 101 18.71 -21.84 -6.05
N GLU A 102 18.92 -22.20 -7.32
CA GLU A 102 20.24 -22.57 -7.86
C GLU A 102 21.31 -21.53 -7.57
N LYS A 103 20.95 -20.24 -7.55
CA LYS A 103 21.90 -19.14 -7.36
C LYS A 103 22.18 -18.81 -5.90
N ILE A 104 21.20 -18.99 -5.01
CA ILE A 104 21.33 -18.62 -3.59
C ILE A 104 21.72 -19.81 -2.72
N PHE A 105 21.14 -20.98 -2.97
CA PHE A 105 21.32 -22.19 -2.19
C PHE A 105 22.10 -23.21 -3.03
N TYR A 106 23.42 -23.14 -2.96
CA TYR A 106 24.29 -24.18 -3.51
C TYR A 106 23.96 -25.54 -2.86
N ASN A 107 23.40 -26.48 -3.63
CA ASN A 107 23.31 -27.91 -3.31
C ASN A 107 22.63 -28.36 -1.99
N GLN A 108 21.76 -27.57 -1.36
CA GLN A 108 21.01 -28.03 -0.18
C GLN A 108 19.60 -28.55 -0.55
N GLU A 109 19.43 -29.86 -0.42
CA GLU A 109 18.14 -30.57 -0.46
C GLU A 109 17.38 -30.37 0.86
N GLU A 110 16.88 -29.16 1.12
CA GLU A 110 15.97 -28.94 2.25
C GLU A 110 14.51 -28.80 1.82
N ILE A 111 13.61 -29.29 2.69
CA ILE A 111 12.16 -29.23 2.58
C ILE A 111 11.73 -27.76 2.50
N ILE A 112 11.09 -27.37 1.40
CA ILE A 112 10.77 -25.97 1.13
C ILE A 112 9.55 -25.53 1.94
N LEU A 113 9.76 -24.70 2.95
CA LEU A 113 8.67 -24.03 3.68
C LEU A 113 8.14 -22.83 2.88
N PRO A 114 6.84 -22.49 2.92
CA PRO A 114 6.28 -21.30 2.27
C PRO A 114 6.99 -19.98 2.62
N GLN A 115 7.56 -19.91 3.83
CA GLN A 115 8.32 -18.75 4.31
C GLN A 115 9.69 -18.65 3.62
N GLN A 116 10.30 -19.78 3.25
CA GLN A 116 11.57 -19.78 2.52
C GLN A 116 11.41 -19.16 1.13
N TYR A 117 10.25 -19.30 0.46
CA TYR A 117 9.99 -18.60 -0.82
C TYR A 117 10.15 -17.09 -0.70
N LEU A 118 9.62 -16.50 0.38
CA LEU A 118 9.76 -15.07 0.63
C LEU A 118 11.22 -14.70 0.90
N TYR A 119 11.90 -15.47 1.75
CA TYR A 119 13.29 -15.18 2.11
C TYR A 119 14.25 -15.34 0.94
N SER A 120 14.15 -16.40 0.14
CA SER A 120 14.97 -16.59 -1.06
C SER A 120 14.78 -15.44 -2.04
N ALA A 121 13.54 -15.00 -2.27
CA ALA A 121 13.26 -13.92 -3.20
C ALA A 121 13.72 -12.54 -2.66
N VAL A 122 13.63 -12.31 -1.34
CA VAL A 122 14.20 -11.11 -0.71
C VAL A 122 15.72 -11.12 -0.79
N THR A 123 16.36 -12.26 -0.51
CA THR A 123 17.81 -12.42 -0.62
C THR A 123 18.26 -12.21 -2.07
N PHE A 124 17.51 -12.70 -3.05
CA PHE A 124 17.77 -12.45 -4.48
C PHE A 124 17.75 -10.95 -4.80
N ASP A 125 16.68 -10.27 -4.37
CA ASP A 125 16.50 -8.84 -4.59
C ASP A 125 17.62 -8.02 -3.92
N SER A 126 18.06 -8.40 -2.71
CA SER A 126 19.12 -7.66 -2.01
C SER A 126 20.54 -7.97 -2.49
N ALA A 127 20.81 -9.23 -2.86
CA ALA A 127 22.19 -9.70 -3.08
C ALA A 127 22.55 -9.84 -4.57
N VAL A 128 21.56 -10.02 -5.45
CA VAL A 128 21.80 -10.37 -6.86
C VAL A 128 21.31 -9.28 -7.82
N VAL A 129 20.25 -8.56 -7.47
CA VAL A 129 19.68 -7.53 -8.34
C VAL A 129 20.54 -6.25 -8.28
N PRO A 130 20.89 -5.63 -9.42
CA PRO A 130 21.63 -4.37 -9.42
C PRO A 130 20.86 -3.26 -8.67
N GLU A 131 21.57 -2.40 -7.94
CA GLU A 131 20.98 -1.34 -7.10
C GLU A 131 19.92 -0.50 -7.81
N LYS A 132 20.17 -0.09 -9.07
CA LYS A 132 19.20 0.69 -9.87
C LYS A 132 17.88 -0.05 -10.12
N ILE A 133 17.95 -1.36 -10.27
CA ILE A 133 16.78 -2.21 -10.48
C ILE A 133 16.07 -2.46 -9.14
N HIS A 134 16.84 -2.70 -8.08
CA HIS A 134 16.29 -2.81 -6.72
C HIS A 134 15.50 -1.54 -6.35
N ASP A 135 16.07 -0.36 -6.59
CA ASP A 135 15.39 0.92 -6.39
C ASP A 135 14.10 1.04 -7.21
N TRP A 136 14.12 0.60 -8.47
CA TRP A 136 12.94 0.59 -9.33
C TRP A 136 11.85 -0.35 -8.79
N ILE A 137 12.23 -1.56 -8.37
CA ILE A 137 11.35 -2.56 -7.75
C ILE A 137 10.72 -1.99 -6.48
N VAL A 138 11.55 -1.40 -5.61
CA VAL A 138 11.11 -0.75 -4.37
C VAL A 138 10.13 0.38 -4.70
N ARG A 139 10.39 1.25 -5.68
CA ARG A 139 9.45 2.32 -6.08
C ARG A 139 8.09 1.76 -6.52
N ARG A 140 8.07 0.70 -7.34
CA ARG A 140 6.82 0.06 -7.80
C ARG A 140 6.08 -0.64 -6.67
N TRP A 141 6.79 -1.36 -5.81
CA TRP A 141 6.21 -1.97 -4.61
C TRP A 141 5.58 -0.92 -3.69
N ASN A 142 6.22 0.24 -3.54
CA ASN A 142 5.65 1.34 -2.78
C ASN A 142 4.40 1.93 -3.43
N SER A 143 4.36 2.06 -4.76
CA SER A 143 3.15 2.48 -5.48
C SER A 143 1.98 1.52 -5.22
N PHE A 144 2.26 0.21 -5.22
CA PHE A 144 1.28 -0.82 -4.86
C PHE A 144 0.78 -0.66 -3.41
N ASN A 145 1.68 -0.49 -2.43
CA ASN A 145 1.30 -0.34 -1.03
C ASN A 145 0.50 0.94 -0.78
N VAL A 146 0.94 2.08 -1.33
CA VAL A 146 0.22 3.36 -1.21
C VAL A 146 -1.17 3.23 -1.80
N SER A 147 -1.31 2.66 -2.99
CA SER A 147 -2.63 2.49 -3.63
C SER A 147 -3.52 1.55 -2.84
N SER A 148 -2.99 0.42 -2.37
CA SER A 148 -3.75 -0.55 -1.57
C SER A 148 -4.22 0.05 -0.26
N ASN A 149 -3.32 0.68 0.50
CA ASN A 149 -3.66 1.33 1.76
C ASN A 149 -4.70 2.44 1.55
N SER A 150 -4.57 3.24 0.48
CA SER A 150 -5.54 4.26 0.11
C SER A 150 -6.92 3.69 -0.23
N ILE A 151 -7.01 2.54 -0.90
CA ILE A 151 -8.30 1.86 -1.15
C ILE A 151 -8.98 1.52 0.17
N PHE A 152 -8.24 0.93 1.12
CA PHE A 152 -8.80 0.61 2.44
C PHE A 152 -9.11 1.85 3.27
N ALA A 153 -8.39 2.95 3.06
CA ALA A 153 -8.72 4.23 3.68
C ALA A 153 -10.13 4.71 3.28
N PHE A 154 -10.52 4.60 2.00
CA PHE A 154 -11.88 4.91 1.55
C PHE A 154 -12.94 4.00 2.20
N VAL A 155 -12.61 2.74 2.49
CA VAL A 155 -13.53 1.85 3.23
C VAL A 155 -13.64 2.29 4.69
N ILE A 156 -12.51 2.66 5.30
CA ILE A 156 -12.44 3.08 6.70
C ILE A 156 -13.10 4.46 6.90
N SER A 157 -13.13 5.34 5.89
CA SER A 157 -13.76 6.67 5.98
C SER A 157 -15.27 6.62 6.24
N ILE A 158 -15.91 5.49 5.93
CA ILE A 158 -17.32 5.24 6.28
C ILE A 158 -17.55 5.33 7.79
N ILE A 159 -16.60 4.88 8.61
CA ILE A 159 -16.73 4.89 10.08
C ILE A 159 -16.88 6.31 10.63
N PRO A 160 -15.95 7.26 10.39
CA PRO A 160 -16.12 8.63 10.86
C PRO A 160 -17.34 9.32 10.22
N MET A 161 -17.72 8.99 8.99
CA MET A 161 -18.97 9.52 8.40
C MET A 161 -20.20 9.11 9.20
N LEU A 162 -20.29 7.84 9.62
CA LEU A 162 -21.37 7.35 10.48
C LEU A 162 -21.37 8.01 11.85
N ILE A 163 -20.19 8.19 12.45
CA ILE A 163 -20.05 8.82 13.78
C ILE A 163 -20.47 10.30 13.73
N LEU A 164 -20.19 10.98 12.61
CA LEU A 164 -20.49 12.40 12.42
C LEU A 164 -21.86 12.66 11.77
N ASP A 165 -22.66 11.61 11.57
CA ASP A 165 -23.98 11.69 10.91
C ASP A 165 -23.95 12.38 9.53
N ILE A 166 -22.85 12.19 8.78
CA ILE A 166 -22.70 12.71 7.42
C ILE A 166 -23.55 11.83 6.49
N LYS A 167 -24.49 12.44 5.77
CA LYS A 167 -25.38 11.70 4.86
C LYS A 167 -24.62 11.12 3.67
N PHE A 168 -24.78 9.82 3.42
CA PHE A 168 -24.28 9.17 2.22
C PHE A 168 -25.06 9.64 0.98
N SER A 169 -24.46 10.51 0.19
CA SER A 169 -25.02 10.97 -1.08
C SER A 169 -24.55 10.07 -2.23
N VAL A 170 -25.38 9.95 -3.27
CA VAL A 170 -25.00 9.25 -4.52
C VAL A 170 -23.77 9.90 -5.16
N GLY A 171 -23.65 11.23 -5.08
CA GLY A 171 -22.50 11.97 -5.60
C GLY A 171 -21.19 11.58 -4.91
N TRP A 172 -21.19 11.49 -3.58
CA TRP A 172 -20.05 11.03 -2.80
C TRP A 172 -19.63 9.61 -3.19
N ILE A 173 -20.59 8.67 -3.23
CA ILE A 173 -20.34 7.27 -3.61
C ILE A 173 -19.70 7.19 -5.00
N LEU A 174 -20.23 7.93 -5.98
CA LEU A 174 -19.72 7.91 -7.35
C LEU A 174 -18.28 8.41 -7.44
N VAL A 175 -17.94 9.52 -6.76
CA VAL A 175 -16.58 10.06 -6.75
C VAL A 175 -15.61 9.07 -6.10
N ASP A 176 -15.97 8.51 -4.95
CA ASP A 176 -15.12 7.55 -4.24
C ASP A 176 -14.92 6.27 -5.06
N ILE A 177 -15.96 5.76 -5.73
CA ILE A 177 -15.85 4.60 -6.64
C ILE A 177 -14.88 4.90 -7.79
N ILE A 178 -14.95 6.08 -8.39
CA ILE A 178 -14.05 6.46 -9.50
C ILE A 178 -12.60 6.50 -9.01
N ILE A 179 -12.33 7.11 -7.85
CA ILE A 179 -10.97 7.18 -7.28
C ILE A 179 -10.46 5.78 -6.96
N VAL A 180 -11.27 4.97 -6.27
CA VAL A 180 -10.94 3.57 -5.93
C VAL A 180 -10.64 2.77 -7.19
N PHE A 181 -11.42 2.94 -8.26
CA PHE A 181 -11.19 2.26 -9.53
C PHE A 181 -9.80 2.57 -10.11
N PHE A 182 -9.40 3.84 -10.14
CA PHE A 182 -8.05 4.21 -10.59
C PHE A 182 -6.94 3.67 -9.69
N LEU A 183 -7.16 3.68 -8.36
CA LEU A 183 -6.21 3.09 -7.40
C LEU A 183 -6.06 1.58 -7.60
N VAL A 184 -7.14 0.87 -7.88
CA VAL A 184 -7.13 -0.58 -8.17
C VAL A 184 -6.33 -0.87 -9.44
N ILE A 185 -6.51 -0.08 -10.50
CA ILE A 185 -5.72 -0.20 -11.74
C ILE A 185 -4.24 0.02 -11.44
N ASN A 186 -3.90 1.10 -10.73
CA ASN A 186 -2.51 1.42 -10.40
C ASN A 186 -1.87 0.34 -9.53
N ALA A 187 -2.56 -0.13 -8.47
CA ALA A 187 -2.10 -1.21 -7.62
C ALA A 187 -1.87 -2.50 -8.43
N SER A 188 -2.82 -2.88 -9.28
CA SER A 188 -2.73 -4.09 -10.10
C SER A 188 -1.55 -4.02 -11.08
N ASN A 189 -1.35 -2.87 -11.73
CA ASN A 189 -0.25 -2.68 -12.67
C ASN A 189 1.10 -2.68 -11.95
N ALA A 190 1.23 -1.92 -10.85
CA ALA A 190 2.45 -1.88 -10.06
C ALA A 190 2.85 -3.26 -9.51
N TRP A 191 1.87 -4.06 -9.05
CA TRP A 191 2.11 -5.44 -8.61
C TRP A 191 2.59 -6.35 -9.75
N LYS A 192 1.92 -6.30 -10.91
CA LYS A 192 2.29 -7.09 -12.10
C LYS A 192 3.68 -6.71 -12.62
N GLU A 193 3.99 -5.42 -12.71
CA GLU A 193 5.29 -4.90 -13.15
C GLU A 193 6.41 -5.36 -12.20
N THR A 194 6.20 -5.24 -10.88
CA THR A 194 7.15 -5.71 -9.87
C THR A 194 7.45 -7.20 -10.04
N LYS A 195 6.40 -8.01 -10.19
CA LYS A 195 6.54 -9.45 -10.40
C LYS A 195 7.31 -9.77 -11.68
N ARG A 196 6.91 -9.19 -12.81
CA ARG A 196 7.53 -9.44 -14.13
C ARG A 196 9.00 -9.05 -14.15
N MET A 197 9.37 -7.97 -13.46
CA MET A 197 10.75 -7.52 -13.39
C MET A 197 11.62 -8.50 -12.60
N LEU A 198 11.13 -9.00 -11.46
CA LEU A 198 11.81 -10.04 -10.69
C LEU A 198 11.99 -11.32 -11.53
N GLU A 199 10.96 -11.72 -12.28
CA GLU A 199 11.04 -12.87 -13.19
C GLU A 199 12.09 -12.63 -14.28
N PHE A 200 12.04 -11.49 -14.98
CA PHE A 200 13.00 -11.13 -16.02
C PHE A 200 14.45 -11.18 -15.50
N HIS A 201 14.72 -10.60 -14.32
CA HIS A 201 16.06 -10.61 -13.75
C HIS A 201 16.53 -11.98 -13.31
N ALA A 202 15.65 -12.85 -12.81
CA ALA A 202 16.00 -14.23 -12.52
C ALA A 202 16.37 -14.99 -13.80
N HIS A 203 15.69 -14.74 -14.92
CA HIS A 203 16.02 -15.32 -16.22
C HIS A 203 17.37 -14.85 -16.76
N CYS A 204 17.62 -13.54 -16.87
CA CYS A 204 18.89 -13.02 -17.40
C CYS A 204 20.11 -13.44 -16.55
N ASN A 205 19.92 -13.59 -15.24
CA ASN A 205 20.98 -14.01 -14.34
C ASN A 205 21.36 -15.49 -14.49
N GLN A 206 20.45 -16.35 -14.95
CA GLN A 206 20.73 -17.76 -15.22
C GLN A 206 21.52 -17.93 -16.53
N GLU A 207 21.15 -17.17 -17.57
CA GLU A 207 21.86 -17.20 -18.85
C GLU A 207 23.34 -16.83 -18.70
N LYS A 208 23.64 -15.82 -17.87
CA LYS A 208 25.03 -15.47 -17.53
C LYS A 208 25.77 -16.61 -16.84
N LEU A 209 25.15 -17.33 -15.92
CA LEU A 209 25.79 -18.46 -15.23
C LEU A 209 26.12 -19.61 -16.19
N ASN A 210 25.26 -19.87 -17.18
CA ASN A 210 25.49 -20.92 -18.17
C ASN A 210 26.57 -20.57 -19.20
N GLN A 211 26.95 -19.29 -19.35
CA GLN A 211 28.06 -18.87 -20.22
C GLN A 211 29.45 -19.10 -19.60
N TYR A 212 29.52 -19.34 -18.29
CA TYR A 212 30.78 -19.55 -17.56
C TYR A 212 30.97 -21.00 -17.07
N LYS A 213 30.05 -21.91 -17.42
CA LYS A 213 30.18 -23.35 -17.20
C LYS A 213 30.62 -24.03 -18.49
#